data_AF-A0A0F9JI30-F1
#
_entry.id   AF-A0A0F9JI30-F1
#
_cell.length_a   1.000
_cell.length_b   1.000
_cell.length_c   1.000
_cell.angle_alpha   90.00
_cell.angle_beta   90.00
_cell.angle_gamma   90.00
#
_symmetry.space_group_name_H-M   'P 1'
#
loop_
_entity.id
_entity.type
_entity.pdbx_description
1 polymer ?
#
loop_
_entity_poly.entity_id
_entity_poly.type
_entity_poly.pdbx_seq_one_letter_code
_entity_poly.pdbx_strand_id
1 'polypeptide(L)'
;MDGVWFKEICFPVQSKGFREKNPIKELAEKYLPKKSKKRRYNVVNGKLELKNPSATCSWCHKSLILWDGRIGACCYDYDGIHTFGNINEQHFLEIWSSKNFRHYRENLIRYKKLKICENCSTL
;
A
#
# COMPACT_ATOMS: atom_id res chain seq x y z
N MET A 1 16.59 -6.15 -12.94
CA MET A 1 17.13 -4.81 -13.23
C MET A 1 16.60 -3.90 -12.15
N ASP A 2 17.47 -3.29 -11.37
CA ASP A 2 17.05 -2.34 -10.32
C ASP A 2 16.54 -1.07 -10.98
N GLY A 3 15.54 -0.43 -10.37
CA GLY A 3 14.90 0.74 -10.95
C GLY A 3 14.22 1.60 -9.90
N VAL A 4 14.04 2.87 -10.25
CA VAL A 4 13.29 3.85 -9.46
C VAL A 4 12.05 4.23 -10.26
N TRP A 5 10.90 4.22 -9.60
CA TRP A 5 9.63 4.61 -10.21
C TRP A 5 8.93 5.61 -9.32
N PHE A 6 8.28 6.58 -9.94
CA PHE A 6 7.41 7.52 -9.25
C PHE A 6 6.00 6.95 -9.27
N LYS A 7 5.36 6.91 -8.10
CA LYS A 7 3.96 6.49 -8.01
C LYS A 7 3.08 7.64 -8.47
N GLU A 8 2.20 7.39 -9.41
CA GLU A 8 1.17 8.35 -9.80
C GLU A 8 0.30 8.74 -8.58
N ILE A 9 -0.26 9.94 -8.63
CA ILE A 9 -1.20 10.41 -7.61
C ILE A 9 -2.37 9.42 -7.54
N CYS A 10 -2.51 8.78 -6.38
CA CYS A 10 -3.58 7.83 -6.10
C CYS A 10 -4.41 8.38 -4.95
N PHE A 11 -5.73 8.38 -5.08
CA PHE A 11 -6.60 8.66 -3.95
C PHE A 11 -6.40 7.57 -2.90
N PRO A 12 -5.91 7.93 -1.71
CA PRO A 12 -5.54 6.96 -0.68
C PRO A 12 -6.81 6.49 0.00
N VAL A 13 -7.63 5.75 -0.73
CA VAL A 13 -8.91 5.24 -0.23
C VAL A 13 -8.71 4.27 0.92
N GLN A 14 -7.50 3.96 1.37
CA GLN A 14 -7.19 3.18 2.57
C GLN A 14 -6.69 4.02 3.75
N SER A 15 -6.31 5.29 3.52
CA SER A 15 -5.92 6.22 4.58
C SER A 15 -7.13 6.60 5.44
N LYS A 16 -6.97 6.57 6.76
CA LYS A 16 -8.04 6.99 7.68
C LYS A 16 -8.33 8.48 7.56
N GLY A 17 -7.29 9.32 7.62
CA GLY A 17 -7.43 10.77 7.54
C GLY A 17 -8.06 11.25 6.22
N PHE A 18 -7.77 10.55 5.11
CA PHE A 18 -8.43 10.85 3.84
C PHE A 18 -9.92 10.47 3.87
N ARG A 19 -10.28 9.30 4.42
CA ARG A 19 -11.68 8.82 4.46
C ARG A 19 -12.59 9.65 5.36
N GLU A 20 -12.07 10.29 6.40
CA GLU A 20 -12.86 11.15 7.30
C GLU A 20 -13.59 12.27 6.55
N LYS A 21 -12.93 12.84 5.54
CA LYS A 21 -13.48 13.94 4.72
C LYS A 21 -14.03 13.48 3.38
N ASN A 22 -13.87 12.20 3.03
CA ASN A 22 -14.21 11.67 1.71
C ASN A 22 -14.96 10.32 1.84
N PRO A 23 -16.30 10.35 1.92
CA PRO A 23 -17.10 9.14 2.06
C PRO A 23 -16.90 8.16 0.89
N ILE A 24 -16.78 6.87 1.20
CA ILE A 24 -16.56 5.82 0.19
C ILE A 24 -17.64 5.82 -0.89
N LYS A 25 -18.90 6.04 -0.51
CA LYS A 25 -20.03 6.03 -1.45
C LYS A 25 -19.86 7.07 -2.55
N GLU A 26 -19.51 8.30 -2.18
CA GLU A 26 -19.31 9.42 -3.11
C GLU A 26 -18.10 9.19 -4.01
N LEU A 27 -16.98 8.73 -3.43
CA LEU A 27 -15.78 8.40 -4.19
C LEU A 27 -16.03 7.25 -5.18
N ALA A 28 -16.77 6.23 -4.75
CA ALA A 28 -17.07 5.08 -5.57
C ALA A 28 -17.94 5.44 -6.77
N GLU A 29 -18.96 6.27 -6.56
CA GLU A 29 -19.83 6.77 -7.62
C GLU A 29 -19.06 7.65 -8.63
N LYS A 30 -18.17 8.52 -8.14
CA LYS A 30 -17.42 9.46 -8.96
C LYS A 30 -16.27 8.80 -9.75
N TYR A 31 -15.54 7.88 -9.13
CA TYR A 31 -14.25 7.41 -9.66
C TYR A 31 -14.22 5.94 -10.09
N LEU A 32 -15.13 5.07 -9.63
CA LEU A 32 -15.08 3.68 -10.09
C LEU A 32 -15.48 3.58 -11.57
N PRO A 33 -14.73 2.81 -12.38
CA PRO A 33 -15.09 2.59 -13.78
C PRO A 33 -16.51 2.06 -13.93
N LYS A 34 -17.32 2.62 -14.83
CA LYS A 34 -18.71 2.16 -15.06
C LYS A 34 -18.78 0.67 -15.47
N LYS A 35 -17.81 0.21 -16.28
CA LYS A 35 -17.71 -1.20 -16.69
C LYS A 35 -17.14 -2.07 -15.56
N SER A 36 -17.93 -3.01 -15.02
CA SER A 36 -17.54 -3.84 -13.87
C SER A 36 -16.28 -4.69 -14.10
N LYS A 37 -15.99 -5.08 -15.36
CA LYS A 37 -14.78 -5.85 -15.73
C LYS A 37 -13.49 -5.09 -15.42
N LYS A 38 -13.51 -3.75 -15.47
CA LYS A 38 -12.33 -2.89 -15.21
C LYS A 38 -12.25 -2.43 -13.75
N ARG A 39 -13.18 -2.83 -12.88
CA ARG A 39 -13.17 -2.43 -11.47
C ARG A 39 -12.21 -3.33 -10.67
N ARG A 40 -11.41 -2.70 -9.81
CA ARG A 40 -10.62 -3.36 -8.77
C ARG A 40 -11.47 -3.76 -7.56
N TYR A 41 -12.48 -2.96 -7.24
CA TYR A 41 -13.35 -3.12 -6.08
C TYR A 41 -14.82 -3.25 -6.47
N ASN A 42 -15.56 -4.03 -5.70
CA ASN A 42 -17.01 -4.01 -5.62
C ASN A 42 -17.45 -3.07 -4.48
N VAL A 43 -18.67 -2.55 -4.56
CA VAL A 43 -19.27 -1.78 -3.46
C VAL A 43 -20.39 -2.64 -2.88
N VAL A 44 -20.22 -3.10 -1.64
CA VAL A 44 -21.19 -3.94 -0.94
C VAL A 44 -21.50 -3.28 0.39
N ASN A 45 -22.77 -2.96 0.63
CA ASN A 45 -23.23 -2.28 1.86
C ASN A 45 -22.42 -1.00 2.20
N GLY A 46 -22.05 -0.22 1.18
CA GLY A 46 -21.27 1.00 1.34
C GLY A 46 -19.77 0.80 1.62
N LYS A 47 -19.27 -0.44 1.61
CA LYS A 47 -17.86 -0.79 1.79
C LYS A 47 -17.24 -1.22 0.45
N LEU A 48 -15.93 -0.97 0.30
CA LEU A 48 -15.17 -1.49 -0.83
C LEU A 48 -14.71 -2.92 -0.53
N GLU A 49 -15.11 -3.86 -1.37
CA GLU A 49 -14.66 -5.25 -1.32
C GLU A 49 -13.77 -5.55 -2.52
N LEU A 50 -12.69 -6.27 -2.28
CA LEU A 50 -11.70 -6.59 -3.29
C LEU A 50 -12.23 -7.65 -4.26
N LYS A 51 -12.14 -7.44 -5.57
CA LYS A 51 -12.67 -8.40 -6.54
C LYS A 51 -11.80 -9.67 -6.66
N ASN A 52 -10.48 -9.52 -6.62
CA ASN A 52 -9.52 -10.62 -6.80
C ASN A 52 -8.44 -10.53 -5.70
N PRO A 53 -8.66 -11.09 -4.51
CA PRO A 53 -7.62 -11.19 -3.48
C PRO A 53 -6.53 -12.19 -3.88
N SER A 54 -5.27 -11.84 -3.61
CA SER A 54 -4.12 -12.76 -3.67
C SER A 54 -3.65 -13.06 -2.26
N ALA A 55 -3.21 -14.29 -1.99
CA ALA A 55 -2.65 -14.69 -0.70
C ALA A 55 -1.22 -14.18 -0.47
N THR A 56 -0.47 -13.94 -1.54
CA THR A 56 0.93 -13.50 -1.48
C THR A 56 1.09 -12.06 -1.91
N CYS A 57 2.13 -11.40 -1.42
CA CYS A 57 2.48 -10.05 -1.84
C CYS A 57 3.78 -10.05 -2.66
N SER A 58 3.73 -9.55 -3.89
CA SER A 58 4.89 -9.36 -4.75
C SER A 58 5.80 -8.18 -4.34
N TRP A 59 5.44 -7.42 -3.29
CA TRP A 59 6.17 -6.24 -2.86
C TRP A 59 7.28 -6.50 -1.83
N CYS A 60 7.49 -7.75 -1.40
CA CYS A 60 8.55 -8.10 -0.42
C CYS A 60 9.98 -7.82 -0.92
N HIS A 61 10.17 -7.59 -2.22
CA HIS A 61 11.45 -7.23 -2.83
C HIS A 61 11.55 -5.75 -3.21
N LYS A 62 10.59 -4.92 -2.79
CA LYS A 62 10.55 -3.49 -3.11
C LYS A 62 10.44 -2.62 -1.86
N SER A 63 10.81 -1.36 -2.02
CA SER A 63 10.71 -0.32 -1.00
C SER A 63 10.10 0.95 -1.57
N LEU A 64 9.72 1.87 -0.70
CA LEU A 64 9.27 3.21 -1.06
C LEU A 64 9.99 4.20 -0.16
N ILE A 65 10.19 5.40 -0.69
CA ILE A 65 10.65 6.56 0.05
C ILE A 65 9.44 7.49 0.15
N LEU A 66 9.01 7.79 1.38
CA LEU A 66 7.97 8.77 1.67
C LEU A 66 8.50 10.18 1.42
N TRP A 67 7.59 11.15 1.32
CA TRP A 67 7.93 12.54 1.00
C TRP A 67 8.87 13.19 2.04
N ASP A 68 8.88 12.68 3.28
CA ASP A 68 9.72 13.13 4.39
C ASP A 68 11.02 12.31 4.57
N GLY A 69 11.34 11.46 3.59
CA GLY A 69 12.53 10.61 3.58
C GLY A 69 12.38 9.29 4.32
N ARG A 70 11.25 9.02 4.99
CA ARG A 70 11.03 7.73 5.65
C ARG A 70 10.95 6.58 4.63
N ILE A 71 11.56 5.45 4.99
CA ILE A 71 11.54 4.24 4.18
C ILE A 71 10.36 3.36 4.58
N GLY A 72 9.43 3.17 3.64
CA GLY A 72 8.24 2.34 3.79
C GLY A 72 8.32 1.05 2.98
N ALA A 73 7.57 0.04 3.44
CA ALA A 73 7.61 -1.31 2.87
C ALA A 73 6.41 -1.66 1.99
N CYS A 74 5.36 -0.83 1.93
CA CYS A 74 4.15 -1.12 1.17
C CYS A 74 3.54 0.12 0.54
N CYS A 75 3.28 0.10 -0.77
CA CYS A 75 2.71 1.25 -1.47
C CYS A 75 1.27 1.59 -1.05
N TYR A 76 0.60 0.73 -0.26
CA TYR A 76 -0.72 0.99 0.32
C TYR A 76 -0.65 1.67 1.70
N ASP A 77 0.52 1.79 2.31
CA ASP A 77 0.72 2.47 3.60
C ASP A 77 0.83 3.98 3.43
N TYR A 78 -0.29 4.60 3.06
CA TYR A 78 -0.39 6.04 2.83
C TYR A 78 -0.17 6.87 4.09
N ASP A 79 -0.49 6.30 5.26
CA ASP A 79 -0.33 6.98 6.54
C ASP A 79 1.11 6.80 7.09
N GLY A 80 1.94 6.00 6.43
CA GLY A 80 3.34 5.77 6.80
C GLY A 80 3.50 5.14 8.18
N ILE A 81 2.62 4.22 8.55
CA ILE A 81 2.61 3.56 9.87
C ILE A 81 3.76 2.55 9.99
N HIS A 82 4.12 1.89 8.89
CA HIS A 82 5.13 0.83 8.84
C HIS A 82 6.38 1.31 8.10
N THR A 83 7.22 2.07 8.81
CA THR A 83 8.49 2.61 8.31
C THR A 83 9.70 2.03 9.05
N PHE A 84 10.85 2.00 8.38
CA PHE A 84 12.03 1.24 8.83
C PHE A 84 13.32 2.06 8.96
N GLY A 85 13.25 3.37 8.70
CA GLY A 85 14.38 4.29 8.77
C GLY A 85 14.11 5.56 7.97
N ASN A 86 15.06 6.48 7.93
CA ASN A 86 14.99 7.71 7.14
C ASN A 86 16.28 7.90 6.34
N ILE A 87 16.18 8.17 5.03
CA ILE A 87 17.36 8.37 4.16
C ILE A 87 18.13 9.66 4.47
N ASN A 88 17.51 10.59 5.21
CA ASN A 88 18.18 11.79 5.69
C ASN A 88 19.12 11.49 6.88
N GLU A 89 19.04 10.28 7.46
CA GLU A 89 19.79 9.88 8.66
C GLU A 89 20.71 8.68 8.42
N GLN A 90 20.31 7.74 7.55
CA GLN A 90 21.02 6.48 7.31
C GLN A 90 21.08 6.13 5.82
N HIS A 91 22.11 5.38 5.41
CA HIS A 91 22.17 4.93 4.02
C HIS A 91 21.05 3.94 3.71
N PHE A 92 20.42 4.10 2.54
CA PHE A 92 19.30 3.25 2.11
C PHE A 92 19.61 1.75 2.20
N LEU A 93 20.81 1.32 1.81
CA LEU A 93 21.19 -0.09 1.84
C LEU A 93 21.31 -0.66 3.26
N GLU A 94 21.70 0.17 4.23
CA GLU A 94 21.73 -0.22 5.64
C GLU A 94 20.31 -0.42 6.17
N ILE A 95 19.40 0.52 5.86
CA ILE A 95 17.98 0.40 6.20
C ILE A 95 17.38 -0.85 5.55
N TRP A 96 17.61 -1.05 4.25
CA TRP A 96 17.09 -2.16 3.45
C TRP A 96 17.54 -3.54 3.97
N SER A 97 18.79 -3.63 4.41
CA SER A 97 19.40 -4.85 4.95
C SER A 97 19.24 -5.00 6.48
N SER A 98 18.59 -4.04 7.14
CA SER A 98 18.31 -4.12 8.58
C SER A 98 17.50 -5.38 8.94
N LYS A 99 17.74 -5.92 10.14
CA LYS A 99 17.06 -7.12 10.64
C LYS A 99 15.53 -6.92 10.69
N ASN A 100 15.08 -5.75 11.13
CA ASN A 100 13.66 -5.42 11.24
C ASN A 100 12.97 -5.36 9.87
N PHE A 101 13.60 -4.69 8.89
CA PHE A 101 13.00 -4.58 7.56
C PHE A 101 12.99 -5.93 6.82
N ARG A 102 14.08 -6.72 6.92
CA ARG A 102 14.10 -8.10 6.39
C ARG A 102 13.02 -8.96 7.01
N HIS A 103 12.90 -8.96 8.35
CA HIS A 103 11.87 -9.73 9.04
C HIS A 103 10.46 -9.35 8.56
N TYR A 104 10.18 -8.05 8.44
CA TYR A 104 8.90 -7.55 7.97
C TYR A 104 8.57 -7.98 6.53
N ARG A 105 9.56 -7.88 5.61
CA ARG A 105 9.39 -8.28 4.21
C ARG A 105 9.19 -9.79 4.05
N GLU A 106 9.93 -10.61 4.81
CA GLU A 106 9.90 -12.07 4.72
C GLU A 106 8.71 -12.73 5.42
N ASN A 107 8.22 -12.14 6.52
CA ASN A 107 7.23 -12.79 7.40
C ASN A 107 5.87 -12.11 7.41
N LEU A 108 5.80 -10.79 7.26
CA LEU A 108 4.54 -10.05 7.39
C LEU A 108 3.98 -9.70 6.02
N ILE A 109 4.78 -9.07 5.16
CA ILE A 109 4.35 -8.73 3.79
C ILE A 109 4.16 -9.99 2.96
N ARG A 110 5.14 -10.91 2.93
CA ARG A 110 5.09 -12.11 2.08
C ARG A 110 3.80 -12.91 2.28
N TYR A 111 3.33 -13.01 3.52
CA TYR A 111 2.15 -13.76 3.93
C TYR A 111 0.92 -12.88 4.22
N LYS A 112 0.97 -11.58 3.87
CA LYS A 112 -0.13 -10.61 4.05
C LYS A 112 -0.75 -10.60 5.45
N LYS A 113 0.06 -10.73 6.51
CA LYS A 113 -0.39 -10.83 7.90
C LYS A 113 -0.79 -9.50 8.56
N LEU A 114 -0.84 -8.42 7.79
CA LEU A 114 -1.09 -7.07 8.30
C LEU A 114 -2.49 -6.63 7.94
N LYS A 115 -3.13 -5.84 8.80
CA LYS A 115 -4.46 -5.27 8.54
C LYS A 115 -4.53 -4.47 7.23
N ILE A 116 -3.44 -3.80 6.86
CA ILE A 116 -3.37 -3.06 5.59
C ILE A 116 -3.46 -3.96 4.35
N CYS A 117 -3.11 -5.24 4.49
CA CYS A 117 -3.15 -6.20 3.40
C CYS A 117 -4.58 -6.66 3.04
N GLU A 118 -5.54 -6.55 3.96
CA GLU A 118 -6.94 -6.98 3.77
C GLU A 118 -7.59 -6.35 2.52
N ASN A 119 -7.14 -5.15 2.14
CA ASN A 119 -7.73 -4.36 1.04
C ASN A 119 -6.82 -4.26 -0.20
N CYS A 120 -5.78 -5.09 -0.28
CA CYS A 120 -4.74 -5.04 -1.31
C CYS A 120 -4.96 -6.08 -2.44
N SER A 121 -5.15 -5.60 -3.67
CA SER A 121 -5.37 -6.44 -4.87
C SER A 121 -4.09 -6.89 -5.56
N THR A 122 -2.92 -6.53 -5.04
CA THR A 122 -1.66 -6.86 -5.71
C THR A 122 -1.45 -8.36 -5.60
N LEU A 123 -1.35 -9.02 -6.76
CA LEU A 123 -0.91 -10.40 -6.93
C LEU A 123 0.55 -10.56 -6.53
#